data_AF-A0A966J674-F1
#
_entry.id   AF-A0A966J674-F1
#
_cell.length_a   1.000
_cell.length_b   1.000
_cell.length_c   1.000
_cell.angle_alpha   90.00
_cell.angle_beta   90.00
_cell.angle_gamma   90.00
#
_symmetry.space_group_name_H-M   'P 1'
#
loop_
_entity.id
_entity.type
_entity.pdbx_description
1 polymer ?
#
loop_
_entity_poly.entity_id
_entity_poly.type
_entity_poly.pdbx_seq_one_letter_code
_entity_poly.pdbx_strand_id
1 'polypeptide(L)'
;VFSAAPSQQRVAASSGAPVSFVSCADVPDKFGANAAIAEEARQRANPTAPPARRAVPTTLRDPRATGAGAVAVLVIGLDDMAPQAIDAAFAQPMGMRPAQPLNANAPGAATISRAAAEQLFGKKMAELRVGDAGAPITASFKHQWRMSPTPARNVIAVLPGSDPKLAGEYVLVGAHNDHVGVNSVVVDHDSVRAYNMVVRRQGSNDPVCTPTAEQQRKIDSLIARARSIRPVRRDSIMNGADDDGSGTVVMLEIAEQFAREKTGRSIIFVSHQGEEGGLLGSRFFTDNPTIPLANIVAAHNMDMVGKGRNWQVKYGGPNSVQMLGARRLSREFGDMIDSVNANSPEPMAIDKSWDVPANPLNRFCRSDQVNYVRKDIPTVYMSLGYAVDYHQQTDEPQYIDYDHAARLGRFVHDVMTAIANRPNKPAIAGPDPTMPTCNR
;
A
#
# COMPACT_ATOMS: atom_id res chain seq x y z
N VAL A 1 0.31 -33.99 11.98
CA VAL A 1 0.47 -32.81 11.10
C VAL A 1 -0.59 -32.91 10.02
N PHE A 2 -1.49 -31.94 9.92
CA PHE A 2 -2.70 -32.02 9.09
C PHE A 2 -2.38 -31.86 7.59
N SER A 3 -3.23 -32.51 6.79
CA SER A 3 -3.31 -32.51 5.33
C SER A 3 -3.27 -31.12 4.67
N ALA A 4 -2.50 -31.07 3.56
CA ALA A 4 -2.57 -30.18 2.40
C ALA A 4 -3.00 -28.71 2.59
N ALA A 5 -2.04 -27.81 2.36
CA ALA A 5 -2.31 -26.53 1.71
C ALA A 5 -1.57 -26.54 0.36
N PRO A 6 -2.27 -26.28 -0.75
CA PRO A 6 -1.64 -25.43 -1.74
C PRO A 6 -2.55 -24.30 -2.20
N SER A 7 -1.88 -23.25 -2.65
CA SER A 7 -2.37 -22.11 -3.42
C SER A 7 -3.33 -21.15 -2.69
N GLN A 8 -3.17 -19.86 -2.99
CA GLN A 8 -3.99 -18.74 -2.57
C GLN A 8 -5.46 -19.15 -2.33
N GLN A 9 -5.95 -18.93 -1.11
CA GLN A 9 -7.37 -19.05 -0.70
C GLN A 9 -8.16 -20.21 -1.35
N ARG A 10 -8.02 -21.43 -0.82
CA ARG A 10 -9.13 -22.41 -0.88
C ARG A 10 -10.13 -22.08 0.23
N VAL A 11 -11.29 -21.53 -0.16
CA VAL A 11 -12.52 -21.71 0.60
C VAL A 11 -12.91 -23.20 0.45
N ALA A 12 -13.06 -23.86 1.60
CA ALA A 12 -13.59 -25.23 1.79
C ALA A 12 -12.84 -26.39 1.09
N ALA A 13 -11.97 -27.06 1.85
CA ALA A 13 -11.65 -28.46 1.59
C ALA A 13 -11.58 -29.23 2.92
N SER A 14 -12.74 -29.39 3.55
CA SER A 14 -12.99 -30.44 4.56
C SER A 14 -14.28 -31.22 4.29
N SER A 15 -14.85 -31.16 3.08
CA SER A 15 -16.17 -31.75 2.78
C SER A 15 -16.37 -32.32 1.36
N GLY A 16 -15.32 -32.53 0.56
CA GLY A 16 -15.48 -33.17 -0.76
C GLY A 16 -16.31 -32.40 -1.80
N ALA A 17 -16.57 -31.10 -1.59
CA ALA A 17 -17.17 -30.24 -2.60
C ALA A 17 -16.14 -29.79 -3.67
N PRO A 18 -16.56 -29.59 -4.93
CA PRO A 18 -15.69 -29.11 -6.00
C PRO A 18 -15.08 -27.74 -5.66
N VAL A 19 -13.85 -27.51 -6.15
CA VAL A 19 -13.12 -26.24 -6.00
C VAL A 19 -13.97 -25.11 -6.59
N SER A 20 -14.54 -24.27 -5.73
CA SER A 20 -15.27 -23.08 -6.17
C SER A 20 -14.26 -21.97 -6.43
N PHE A 21 -14.01 -21.69 -7.71
CA PHE A 21 -13.44 -20.40 -8.09
C PHE A 21 -14.49 -19.33 -7.81
N VAL A 22 -14.12 -18.31 -7.04
CA VAL A 22 -15.01 -17.16 -6.82
C VAL A 22 -15.25 -16.52 -8.19
N SER A 23 -16.49 -16.56 -8.66
CA SER A 23 -16.88 -15.84 -9.87
C SER A 23 -16.68 -14.35 -9.62
N CYS A 24 -16.21 -13.62 -10.63
CA CYS A 24 -16.13 -12.16 -10.52
C CYS A 24 -17.52 -11.51 -10.32
N ALA A 25 -18.61 -12.23 -10.59
CA ALA A 25 -19.97 -11.78 -10.25
C ALA A 25 -20.25 -11.79 -8.73
N ASP A 26 -19.53 -12.62 -7.97
CA ASP A 26 -19.72 -12.81 -6.53
C ASP A 26 -18.75 -11.96 -5.69
N VAL A 27 -17.83 -11.24 -6.34
CA VAL A 27 -16.92 -10.31 -5.65
C VAL A 27 -17.70 -9.04 -5.32
N PRO A 28 -17.97 -8.75 -4.03
CA PRO A 28 -18.72 -7.56 -3.66
C PRO A 28 -17.94 -6.31 -4.07
N ASP A 29 -18.66 -5.31 -4.58
CA ASP A 29 -18.10 -4.00 -4.87
C ASP A 29 -17.66 -3.33 -3.54
N LYS A 30 -16.36 -3.38 -3.24
CA LYS A 30 -15.77 -2.74 -2.06
C LYS A 30 -15.48 -1.25 -2.27
N PHE A 31 -15.94 -0.69 -3.38
CA PHE A 31 -15.56 0.63 -3.81
C PHE A 31 -16.33 1.71 -3.02
N GLY A 32 -15.59 2.64 -2.43
CA GLY A 32 -16.09 3.93 -1.96
C GLY A 32 -16.77 3.99 -0.60
N ALA A 33 -17.25 5.19 -0.27
CA ALA A 33 -17.93 5.59 0.96
C ALA A 33 -18.92 4.56 1.47
N ASN A 34 -19.76 4.02 0.58
CA ASN A 34 -20.87 3.14 0.96
C ASN A 34 -20.38 1.82 1.54
N ALA A 35 -19.27 1.27 1.03
CA ALA A 35 -18.68 0.06 1.61
C ALA A 35 -18.09 0.35 3.00
N ALA A 36 -17.48 1.53 3.18
CA ALA A 36 -16.94 1.97 4.46
C ALA A 36 -18.04 2.27 5.48
N ILE A 37 -19.11 2.95 5.07
CA ILE A 37 -20.31 3.22 5.88
C ILE A 37 -21.02 1.92 6.25
N ALA A 38 -21.15 0.97 5.31
CA ALA A 38 -21.74 -0.34 5.59
C ALA A 38 -20.90 -1.16 6.58
N GLU A 39 -19.58 -1.10 6.47
CA GLU A 39 -18.67 -1.73 7.43
C GLU A 39 -18.74 -1.05 8.79
N GLU A 40 -18.78 0.28 8.85
CA GLU A 40 -18.96 1.03 10.10
C GLU A 40 -20.30 0.70 10.76
N ALA A 41 -21.38 0.65 9.99
CA ALA A 41 -22.71 0.25 10.47
C ALA A 41 -22.69 -1.19 11.02
N ARG A 42 -21.98 -2.11 10.35
CA ARG A 42 -21.79 -3.49 10.84
C ARG A 42 -21.00 -3.54 12.15
N GLN A 43 -19.91 -2.79 12.25
CA GLN A 43 -19.07 -2.76 13.46
C GLN A 43 -19.80 -2.13 14.64
N ARG A 44 -20.58 -1.07 14.41
CA ARG A 44 -21.49 -0.49 15.42
C ARG A 44 -22.56 -1.48 15.87
N ALA A 45 -23.11 -2.25 14.95
CA ALA A 45 -24.12 -3.28 15.25
C ALA A 45 -23.54 -4.49 16.01
N ASN A 46 -22.24 -4.77 15.86
CA ASN A 46 -21.59 -5.89 16.54
C ASN A 46 -20.14 -5.58 16.95
N PRO A 47 -19.91 -4.86 18.05
CA PRO A 47 -18.59 -4.33 18.44
C PRO A 47 -17.56 -5.41 18.83
N THR A 48 -17.97 -6.67 18.95
CA THR A 48 -17.08 -7.81 19.24
C THR A 48 -16.71 -8.63 17.99
N ALA A 49 -17.27 -8.30 16.83
CA ALA A 49 -16.98 -9.01 15.59
C ALA A 49 -15.54 -8.67 15.11
N PRO A 50 -14.69 -9.67 14.83
CA PRO A 50 -13.38 -9.42 14.26
C PRO A 50 -13.54 -8.78 12.87
N PRO A 51 -12.67 -7.82 12.49
CA PRO A 51 -12.77 -7.16 11.20
C PRO A 51 -12.70 -8.17 10.05
N ALA A 52 -13.38 -7.85 8.94
CA ALA A 52 -13.40 -8.69 7.74
C ALA A 52 -11.97 -9.10 7.34
N ARG A 53 -11.79 -10.41 7.08
CA ARG A 53 -10.50 -11.10 6.90
C ARG A 53 -9.45 -10.22 6.22
N ARG A 54 -8.40 -9.91 6.99
CA ARG A 54 -7.15 -9.28 6.55
C ARG A 54 -6.59 -10.00 5.32
N ALA A 55 -6.02 -9.24 4.39
CA ALA A 55 -5.00 -9.77 3.49
C ALA A 55 -3.94 -10.48 4.35
N VAL A 56 -3.68 -11.74 4.03
CA VAL A 56 -2.76 -12.60 4.76
C VAL A 56 -1.38 -11.92 4.73
N PRO A 57 -0.76 -11.63 5.88
CA PRO A 57 0.62 -11.19 5.91
C PRO A 57 1.48 -12.22 5.18
N THR A 58 2.50 -11.78 4.44
CA THR A 58 3.53 -12.62 3.81
C THR A 58 4.35 -13.46 4.81
N THR A 59 4.03 -13.37 6.10
CA THR A 59 4.54 -14.26 7.15
C THR A 59 3.43 -15.23 7.59
N LEU A 60 3.67 -16.52 7.40
CA LEU A 60 2.82 -17.60 7.92
C LEU A 60 2.77 -17.51 9.46
N ARG A 61 1.79 -16.78 10.01
CA ARG A 61 1.40 -16.88 11.42
C ARG A 61 0.35 -17.98 11.53
N ASP A 62 0.74 -19.22 11.85
CA ASP A 62 -0.21 -20.26 12.27
C ASP A 62 -0.37 -20.22 13.82
N PRO A 63 -1.44 -19.62 14.35
CA PRO A 63 -1.64 -19.49 15.80
C PRO A 63 -1.77 -20.84 16.51
N ARG A 64 -2.15 -21.91 15.80
CA ARG A 64 -2.22 -23.27 16.38
C ARG A 64 -0.83 -23.83 16.61
N ALA A 65 0.08 -23.64 15.65
CA ALA A 65 1.47 -24.07 15.75
C ALA A 65 2.19 -23.34 16.90
N THR A 66 1.98 -22.01 16.99
CA THR A 66 2.49 -21.21 18.13
C THR A 66 1.92 -21.70 19.46
N GLY A 67 0.61 -21.94 19.55
CA GLY A 67 -0.03 -22.44 20.77
C GLY A 67 0.43 -23.83 21.21
N ALA A 68 0.87 -24.66 20.26
CA ALA A 68 1.44 -25.98 20.53
C ALA A 68 2.94 -25.96 20.88
N GLY A 69 3.57 -24.78 20.94
CA GLY A 69 5.00 -24.65 21.22
C GLY A 69 5.90 -25.11 20.06
N ALA A 70 5.40 -25.13 18.83
CA ALA A 70 6.19 -25.54 17.67
C ALA A 70 7.34 -24.55 17.41
N VAL A 71 8.54 -25.08 17.20
CA VAL A 71 9.73 -24.29 16.81
C VAL A 71 9.81 -24.07 15.29
N ALA A 72 9.11 -24.90 14.50
CA ALA A 72 9.00 -24.77 13.05
C ALA A 72 7.73 -25.44 12.50
N VAL A 73 7.33 -25.05 11.29
CA VAL A 73 6.24 -25.61 10.49
C VAL A 73 6.76 -25.97 9.10
N LEU A 74 6.55 -27.22 8.66
CA LEU A 74 6.79 -27.65 7.29
C LEU A 74 5.46 -27.73 6.53
N VAL A 75 5.41 -27.09 5.37
CA VAL A 75 4.25 -27.10 4.47
C VAL A 75 4.58 -28.02 3.28
N ILE A 76 3.75 -29.04 3.05
CA ILE A 76 3.93 -29.94 1.90
C ILE A 76 3.24 -29.29 0.71
N GLY A 77 4.00 -28.93 -0.32
CA GLY A 77 3.44 -28.27 -1.50
C GLY A 77 4.47 -27.69 -2.47
N LEU A 78 5.76 -27.99 -2.31
CA LEU A 78 6.80 -27.45 -3.19
C LEU A 78 6.55 -27.85 -4.66
N ASP A 79 6.09 -29.08 -4.87
CA ASP A 79 5.81 -29.63 -6.21
C ASP A 79 4.61 -28.98 -6.90
N ASP A 80 3.79 -28.22 -6.16
CA ASP A 80 2.62 -27.51 -6.69
C ASP A 80 2.96 -26.05 -7.04
N MET A 81 4.20 -25.61 -6.79
CA MET A 81 4.67 -24.27 -7.13
C MET A 81 5.18 -24.25 -8.58
N ALA A 82 4.84 -23.19 -9.32
CA ALA A 82 5.39 -22.99 -10.66
C ALA A 82 6.93 -22.88 -10.57
N PRO A 83 7.71 -23.50 -11.49
CA PRO A 83 9.17 -23.44 -11.44
C PRO A 83 9.72 -22.01 -11.32
N GLN A 84 9.09 -21.06 -12.03
CA GLN A 84 9.44 -19.65 -11.99
C GLN A 84 9.27 -19.03 -10.60
N ALA A 85 8.30 -19.48 -9.81
CA ALA A 85 8.09 -19.01 -8.43
C ALA A 85 9.15 -19.56 -7.46
N ILE A 86 9.65 -20.77 -7.71
CA ILE A 86 10.75 -21.37 -6.94
C ILE A 86 12.04 -20.62 -7.26
N ASP A 87 12.35 -20.44 -8.55
CA ASP A 87 13.53 -19.70 -8.99
C ASP A 87 13.52 -18.26 -8.46
N ALA A 88 12.36 -17.61 -8.48
CA ALA A 88 12.17 -16.27 -7.93
C ALA A 88 12.55 -16.15 -6.46
N ALA A 89 12.31 -17.18 -5.65
CA ALA A 89 12.59 -17.15 -4.22
C ALA A 89 14.10 -17.09 -3.93
N PHE A 90 14.93 -17.59 -4.85
CA PHE A 90 16.38 -17.62 -4.73
C PHE A 90 17.10 -16.59 -5.60
N ALA A 91 16.41 -16.02 -6.59
CA ALA A 91 16.97 -15.07 -7.54
C ALA A 91 16.74 -13.59 -7.18
N GLN A 92 16.07 -13.26 -6.06
CA GLN A 92 15.86 -11.87 -5.64
C GLN A 92 17.21 -11.15 -5.43
N PRO A 93 17.62 -10.22 -6.31
CA PRO A 93 18.95 -9.63 -6.23
C PRO A 93 19.05 -8.57 -5.11
N MET A 94 17.91 -8.04 -4.67
CA MET A 94 17.83 -6.89 -3.79
C MET A 94 16.69 -7.12 -2.80
N GLY A 95 17.04 -7.51 -1.58
CA GLY A 95 16.11 -7.58 -0.47
C GLY A 95 16.44 -6.52 0.56
N MET A 96 15.42 -5.88 1.14
CA MET A 96 15.62 -5.12 2.36
C MET A 96 15.84 -6.10 3.51
N ARG A 97 16.88 -5.88 4.31
CA ARG A 97 17.07 -6.65 5.55
C ARG A 97 15.82 -6.43 6.41
N PRO A 98 15.11 -7.48 6.84
CA PRO A 98 13.95 -7.32 7.72
C PRO A 98 14.33 -6.48 8.95
N ALA A 99 13.59 -5.40 9.20
CA ALA A 99 13.84 -4.49 10.32
C ALA A 99 13.58 -5.15 11.69
N GLN A 100 12.84 -6.25 11.71
CA GLN A 100 12.68 -7.11 12.87
C GLN A 100 13.54 -8.38 12.70
N PRO A 101 14.19 -8.90 13.75
CA PRO A 101 14.57 -10.31 13.73
C PRO A 101 13.30 -11.08 13.38
N LEU A 102 13.39 -12.02 12.42
CA LEU A 102 12.34 -13.01 12.20
C LEU A 102 11.86 -13.44 13.58
N ASN A 103 10.62 -13.06 13.90
CA ASN A 103 10.02 -13.05 15.23
C ASN A 103 10.59 -14.23 16.04
N ALA A 104 11.48 -13.98 17.01
CA ALA A 104 12.32 -15.05 17.60
C ALA A 104 11.49 -16.19 18.23
N ASN A 105 10.20 -15.92 18.48
CA ASN A 105 9.23 -16.84 19.06
C ASN A 105 8.18 -17.38 18.06
N ALA A 106 8.22 -16.99 16.78
CA ALA A 106 7.36 -17.60 15.76
C ALA A 106 8.05 -18.86 15.21
N PRO A 107 7.30 -19.95 14.99
CA PRO A 107 7.87 -21.13 14.34
C PRO A 107 8.44 -20.74 12.98
N GLY A 108 9.68 -21.14 12.68
CA GLY A 108 10.22 -21.01 11.32
C GLY A 108 9.35 -21.78 10.33
N ALA A 109 9.16 -21.29 9.10
CA ALA A 109 8.37 -21.99 8.09
C ALA A 109 9.23 -22.41 6.90
N ALA A 110 9.01 -23.61 6.39
CA ALA A 110 9.61 -24.08 5.13
C ALA A 110 8.60 -24.89 4.32
N THR A 111 8.71 -24.82 2.99
CA THR A 111 7.92 -25.65 2.07
C THR A 111 8.75 -26.84 1.61
N ILE A 112 8.20 -28.04 1.67
CA ILE A 112 8.84 -29.29 1.25
C ILE A 112 8.06 -29.97 0.12
N SER A 113 8.74 -30.84 -0.64
CA SER A 113 8.10 -31.70 -1.64
C SER A 113 7.30 -32.82 -0.96
N ARG A 114 6.37 -33.41 -1.72
CA ARG A 114 5.66 -34.63 -1.32
C ARG A 114 6.64 -35.77 -1.05
N ALA A 115 7.66 -35.92 -1.90
CA ALA A 115 8.70 -36.94 -1.72
C ALA A 115 9.47 -36.78 -0.39
N ALA A 116 9.83 -35.55 -0.03
CA ALA A 116 10.49 -35.28 1.25
C ALA A 116 9.57 -35.60 2.44
N ALA A 117 8.26 -35.32 2.33
CA ALA A 117 7.29 -35.69 3.35
C ALA A 117 7.15 -37.21 3.50
N GLU A 118 7.05 -37.96 2.39
CA GLU A 118 6.96 -39.42 2.45
C GLU A 118 8.20 -40.05 3.11
N GLN A 119 9.38 -39.51 2.83
CA GLN A 119 10.62 -39.92 3.50
C GLN A 119 10.62 -39.58 4.99
N LEU A 120 10.16 -38.37 5.34
CA LEU A 120 10.09 -37.91 6.72
C LEU A 120 9.17 -38.80 7.57
N PHE A 121 8.03 -39.21 7.04
CA PHE A 121 7.03 -39.97 7.78
C PHE A 121 7.10 -41.49 7.53
N GLY A 122 7.91 -41.95 6.59
CA GLY A 122 8.01 -43.37 6.21
C GLY A 122 6.70 -43.95 5.65
N LYS A 123 5.79 -43.10 5.16
CA LYS A 123 4.44 -43.46 4.71
C LYS A 123 4.09 -42.69 3.45
N LYS A 124 3.15 -43.21 2.66
CA LYS A 124 2.63 -42.49 1.49
C LYS A 124 1.80 -41.28 1.90
N MET A 125 1.81 -40.22 1.07
CA MET A 125 1.07 -38.98 1.35
C MET A 125 -0.41 -39.22 1.66
N ALA A 126 -1.05 -40.16 0.95
CA ALA A 126 -2.45 -40.51 1.14
C ALA A 126 -2.75 -41.20 2.48
N GLU A 127 -1.73 -41.72 3.16
CA GLU A 127 -1.83 -42.48 4.42
C GLU A 127 -1.56 -41.60 5.65
N LEU A 128 -1.04 -40.38 5.44
CA LEU A 128 -0.71 -39.46 6.52
C LEU A 128 -1.95 -38.99 7.27
N ARG A 129 -1.86 -39.05 8.60
CA ARG A 129 -2.90 -38.62 9.52
C ARG A 129 -2.36 -37.58 10.49
N VAL A 130 -3.31 -36.86 11.06
CA VAL A 130 -3.05 -35.94 12.16
C VAL A 130 -2.48 -36.72 13.33
N GLY A 131 -1.40 -36.20 13.93
CA GLY A 131 -0.71 -36.87 15.02
C GLY A 131 0.37 -37.85 14.57
N ASP A 132 0.49 -38.18 13.28
CA ASP A 132 1.61 -38.98 12.80
C ASP A 132 2.95 -38.33 13.16
N ALA A 133 3.85 -39.15 13.71
CA ALA A 133 5.21 -38.76 14.05
C ALA A 133 6.13 -39.05 12.84
N GLY A 134 6.90 -38.04 12.45
CA GLY A 134 7.97 -38.20 11.47
C GLY A 134 9.31 -38.46 12.13
N ALA A 135 10.30 -38.83 11.31
CA ALA A 135 11.69 -38.90 11.71
C ALA A 135 12.20 -37.51 12.15
N PRO A 136 13.16 -37.44 13.09
CA PRO A 136 13.79 -36.18 13.44
C PRO A 136 14.57 -35.64 12.24
N ILE A 137 14.52 -34.32 12.03
CA ILE A 137 15.34 -33.63 11.04
C ILE A 137 16.15 -32.52 11.70
N THR A 138 17.30 -32.21 11.11
CA THR A 138 18.07 -31.02 11.44
C THR A 138 18.40 -30.29 10.16
N ALA A 139 18.07 -29.00 10.11
CA ALA A 139 18.41 -28.13 9.00
C ALA A 139 19.06 -26.86 9.55
N SER A 140 20.10 -26.38 8.88
CA SER A 140 20.80 -25.14 9.21
C SER A 140 20.83 -24.25 7.99
N PHE A 141 20.28 -23.04 8.11
CA PHE A 141 20.28 -22.04 7.04
C PHE A 141 21.16 -20.87 7.46
N LYS A 142 22.24 -20.64 6.72
CA LYS A 142 23.11 -19.46 6.93
C LYS A 142 22.73 -18.39 5.92
N HIS A 143 22.15 -17.31 6.40
CA HIS A 143 21.89 -16.13 5.60
C HIS A 143 22.97 -15.08 5.87
N GLN A 144 23.66 -14.61 4.83
CA GLN A 144 24.55 -13.47 4.93
C GLN A 144 23.92 -12.28 4.22
N TRP A 145 23.54 -11.27 4.98
CA TRP A 145 23.15 -9.97 4.43
C TRP A 145 24.40 -9.14 4.17
N ARG A 146 24.54 -8.62 2.96
CA ARG A 146 25.55 -7.62 2.60
C ARG A 146 24.82 -6.37 2.17
N MET A 147 25.25 -5.22 2.66
CA MET A 147 24.69 -3.94 2.22
C MET A 147 25.03 -3.75 0.74
N SER A 148 24.03 -3.31 -0.05
CA SER A 148 24.28 -2.89 -1.43
C SER A 148 25.33 -1.78 -1.45
N PRO A 149 26.25 -1.73 -2.43
CA PRO A 149 27.13 -0.58 -2.61
C PRO A 149 26.34 0.72 -2.87
N THR A 150 25.10 0.60 -3.32
CA THR A 150 24.14 1.69 -3.51
C THR A 150 22.92 1.45 -2.60
N PRO A 151 23.03 1.75 -1.30
CA PRO A 151 21.89 1.59 -0.39
C PRO A 151 20.80 2.60 -0.76
N ALA A 152 19.55 2.16 -0.68
CA ALA A 152 18.40 3.03 -0.85
C ALA A 152 18.33 4.05 0.31
N ARG A 153 17.86 5.28 0.05
CA ARG A 153 17.90 6.38 1.02
C ARG A 153 16.68 7.26 0.88
N ASN A 154 16.19 7.77 2.01
CA ASN A 154 15.36 8.98 1.97
C ASN A 154 16.18 10.13 1.37
N VAL A 155 15.53 10.99 0.60
CA VAL A 155 16.12 12.25 0.11
C VAL A 155 15.41 13.40 0.78
N ILE A 156 16.18 14.34 1.35
CA ILE A 156 15.64 15.46 2.12
C ILE A 156 16.15 16.76 1.52
N ALA A 157 15.23 17.71 1.31
CA ALA A 157 15.56 19.09 0.97
C ALA A 157 14.95 20.03 2.01
N VAL A 158 15.66 21.09 2.36
CA VAL A 158 15.18 22.12 3.29
C VAL A 158 15.33 23.48 2.64
N LEU A 159 14.23 24.22 2.57
CA LEU A 159 14.18 25.60 2.11
C LEU A 159 13.98 26.50 3.34
N PRO A 160 14.99 27.31 3.73
CA PRO A 160 14.90 28.16 4.92
C PRO A 160 13.81 29.24 4.80
N GLY A 161 13.04 29.39 5.88
CA GLY A 161 12.05 30.45 6.03
C GLY A 161 12.67 31.85 6.05
N SER A 162 11.86 32.85 5.73
CA SER A 162 12.26 34.26 5.65
C SER A 162 12.03 35.05 6.93
N ASP A 163 11.14 34.60 7.82
CA ASP A 163 10.87 35.26 9.11
C ASP A 163 11.82 34.70 10.18
N PRO A 164 12.72 35.50 10.78
CA PRO A 164 13.66 35.02 11.81
C PRO A 164 13.00 34.38 13.04
N LYS A 165 11.74 34.71 13.33
CA LYS A 165 10.98 34.12 14.44
C LYS A 165 10.40 32.75 14.10
N LEU A 166 10.10 32.51 12.82
CA LEU A 166 9.41 31.31 12.34
C LEU A 166 10.32 30.36 11.55
N ALA A 167 11.49 30.80 11.09
CA ALA A 167 12.39 30.00 10.25
C ALA A 167 12.90 28.72 10.94
N GLY A 168 12.86 28.64 12.27
CA GLY A 168 13.16 27.42 13.03
C GLY A 168 12.01 26.42 13.11
N GLU A 169 10.81 26.77 12.63
CA GLU A 169 9.64 25.90 12.47
C GLU A 169 9.51 25.44 11.02
N TYR A 170 8.96 24.25 10.83
CA TYR A 170 8.94 23.55 9.54
C TYR A 170 7.54 23.11 9.15
N VAL A 171 7.22 23.30 7.88
CA VAL A 171 6.08 22.67 7.21
C VAL A 171 6.62 21.56 6.31
N LEU A 172 6.13 20.33 6.47
CA LEU A 172 6.66 19.16 5.77
C LEU A 172 5.80 18.77 4.57
N VAL A 173 6.43 18.52 3.42
CA VAL A 173 5.80 17.92 2.23
C VAL A 173 6.53 16.62 1.92
N GLY A 174 5.79 15.52 1.79
CA GLY A 174 6.35 14.18 1.55
C GLY A 174 5.61 13.41 0.47
N ALA A 175 6.35 12.49 -0.14
CA ALA A 175 5.93 11.49 -1.11
C ALA A 175 6.96 10.36 -1.08
N HIS A 176 6.59 9.14 -1.48
CA HIS A 176 7.56 8.05 -1.55
C HIS A 176 8.14 7.90 -2.96
N ASN A 177 9.36 7.37 -3.06
CA ASN A 177 10.11 7.25 -4.31
C ASN A 177 10.41 5.81 -4.71
N ASP A 178 9.91 4.85 -3.94
CA ASP A 178 10.01 3.45 -4.28
C ASP A 178 8.78 2.97 -5.06
N HIS A 179 8.85 1.72 -5.49
CA HIS A 179 7.78 1.03 -6.19
C HIS A 179 7.87 -0.45 -5.84
N VAL A 180 6.81 -1.21 -6.14
CA VAL A 180 6.73 -2.66 -5.89
C VAL A 180 7.92 -3.47 -6.44
N GLY A 181 8.60 -2.98 -7.49
CA GLY A 181 9.85 -3.56 -7.97
C GLY A 181 9.69 -4.33 -9.28
N VAL A 182 10.30 -5.51 -9.36
CA VAL A 182 10.27 -6.36 -10.55
C VAL A 182 9.60 -7.67 -10.20
N ASN A 183 8.56 -8.03 -10.95
CA ASN A 183 7.92 -9.32 -10.82
C ASN A 183 8.81 -10.41 -11.41
N SER A 184 8.78 -11.60 -10.80
CA SER A 184 9.53 -12.75 -11.32
C SER A 184 8.92 -13.36 -12.58
N VAL A 185 7.74 -12.89 -12.99
CA VAL A 185 7.01 -13.36 -14.16
C VAL A 185 6.85 -12.21 -15.14
N VAL A 186 7.28 -12.46 -16.37
CA VAL A 186 7.01 -11.58 -17.50
C VAL A 186 5.56 -11.77 -17.92
N VAL A 187 4.78 -10.70 -17.86
CA VAL A 187 3.37 -10.68 -18.25
C VAL A 187 3.17 -9.78 -19.46
N ASP A 188 2.10 -10.02 -20.20
CA ASP A 188 1.68 -9.15 -21.28
C ASP A 188 0.84 -7.99 -20.73
N HIS A 189 1.38 -6.78 -20.80
CA HIS A 189 0.79 -5.55 -20.27
C HIS A 189 -0.68 -5.41 -20.70
N ASP A 190 -0.97 -5.48 -22.00
CA ASP A 190 -2.32 -5.16 -22.50
C ASP A 190 -3.35 -6.18 -22.03
N SER A 191 -2.94 -7.44 -21.84
CA SER A 191 -3.80 -8.48 -21.28
C SER A 191 -4.11 -8.23 -19.80
N VAL A 192 -3.10 -7.86 -19.00
CA VAL A 192 -3.30 -7.49 -17.58
C VAL A 192 -4.25 -6.30 -17.47
N ARG A 193 -4.01 -5.26 -18.27
CA ARG A 193 -4.83 -4.04 -18.24
C ARG A 193 -6.28 -4.32 -18.66
N ALA A 194 -6.49 -5.10 -19.72
CA ALA A 194 -7.81 -5.50 -20.18
C ALA A 194 -8.57 -6.29 -19.11
N TYR A 195 -7.90 -7.25 -18.47
CA TYR A 195 -8.46 -8.01 -17.35
C TYR A 195 -8.88 -7.08 -16.20
N ASN A 196 -7.99 -6.20 -15.74
CA ASN A 196 -8.27 -5.31 -14.62
C ASN A 196 -9.40 -4.31 -14.92
N MET A 197 -9.45 -3.76 -16.14
CA MET A 197 -10.56 -2.87 -16.57
C MET A 197 -11.94 -3.53 -16.48
N VAL A 198 -12.01 -4.85 -16.63
CA VAL A 198 -13.28 -5.58 -16.60
C VAL A 198 -13.62 -6.10 -15.21
N VAL A 199 -12.65 -6.67 -14.49
CA VAL A 199 -12.93 -7.42 -13.25
C VAL A 199 -12.17 -6.96 -12.01
N ARG A 200 -11.15 -6.08 -12.13
CA ARG A 200 -10.33 -5.59 -10.99
C ARG A 200 -10.06 -4.09 -11.09
N ARG A 201 -11.11 -3.28 -10.84
CA ARG A 201 -11.06 -1.83 -11.02
C ARG A 201 -10.17 -1.10 -10.03
N GLN A 202 -9.82 -1.72 -8.90
CA GLN A 202 -8.86 -1.21 -7.91
C GLN A 202 -7.50 -1.90 -7.99
N GLY A 203 -7.18 -2.55 -9.12
CA GLY A 203 -5.91 -3.23 -9.33
C GLY A 203 -5.69 -4.34 -8.31
N SER A 204 -4.55 -4.31 -7.61
CA SER A 204 -4.16 -5.33 -6.65
C SER A 204 -5.08 -5.46 -5.42
N ASN A 205 -5.86 -4.41 -5.08
CA ASN A 205 -6.79 -4.45 -3.96
C ASN A 205 -8.01 -5.35 -4.23
N ASP A 206 -8.37 -5.55 -5.50
CA ASP A 206 -9.43 -6.49 -5.86
C ASP A 206 -8.86 -7.92 -5.93
N PRO A 207 -9.58 -8.93 -5.42
CA PRO A 207 -9.11 -10.32 -5.47
C PRO A 207 -9.04 -10.82 -6.92
N VAL A 208 -8.19 -11.82 -7.15
CA VAL A 208 -8.24 -12.58 -8.40
C VAL A 208 -9.51 -13.42 -8.41
N CYS A 209 -10.24 -13.38 -9.52
CA CYS A 209 -11.52 -14.09 -9.68
C CYS A 209 -11.64 -14.64 -11.11
N THR A 210 -12.55 -15.59 -11.32
CA THR A 210 -12.82 -16.12 -12.65
C THR A 210 -13.87 -15.26 -13.36
N PRO A 211 -13.56 -14.66 -14.52
CA PRO A 211 -14.54 -13.89 -15.27
C PRO A 211 -15.74 -14.74 -15.68
N THR A 212 -16.94 -14.13 -15.71
CA THR A 212 -18.08 -14.74 -16.39
C THR A 212 -17.83 -14.83 -17.90
N ALA A 213 -18.60 -15.65 -18.61
CA ALA A 213 -18.47 -15.75 -20.07
C ALA A 213 -18.65 -14.39 -20.78
N GLU A 214 -19.49 -13.50 -20.25
CA GLU A 214 -19.65 -12.15 -20.78
C GLU A 214 -18.44 -11.26 -20.50
N GLN A 215 -17.91 -11.30 -19.28
CA GLN A 215 -16.70 -10.56 -18.92
C GLN A 215 -15.50 -11.05 -19.74
N GLN A 216 -15.37 -12.36 -19.94
CA GLN A 216 -14.30 -12.93 -20.77
C GLN A 216 -14.38 -12.43 -22.21
N ARG A 217 -15.57 -12.44 -22.84
CA ARG A 217 -15.73 -11.87 -24.19
C ARG A 217 -15.30 -10.40 -24.26
N LYS A 218 -15.57 -9.62 -23.21
CA LYS A 218 -15.15 -8.21 -23.13
C LYS A 218 -13.63 -8.08 -23.01
N ILE A 219 -13.00 -8.90 -22.18
CA ILE A 219 -11.53 -8.96 -22.03
C ILE A 219 -10.90 -9.31 -23.38
N ASP A 220 -11.38 -10.35 -24.05
CA ASP A 220 -10.86 -10.80 -25.34
C ASP A 220 -10.99 -9.72 -26.41
N SER A 221 -12.12 -8.98 -26.43
CA SER A 221 -12.34 -7.85 -27.34
C SER A 221 -11.36 -6.70 -27.10
N LEU A 222 -11.09 -6.35 -25.83
CA LEU A 222 -10.10 -5.32 -25.48
C LEU A 222 -8.69 -5.74 -25.89
N ILE A 223 -8.32 -7.01 -25.69
CA ILE A 223 -7.03 -7.55 -26.12
C ILE A 223 -6.94 -7.51 -27.65
N ALA A 224 -7.95 -8.01 -28.36
CA ALA A 224 -7.98 -7.99 -29.82
C ALA A 224 -7.84 -6.56 -30.37
N ARG A 225 -8.51 -5.58 -29.76
CA ARG A 225 -8.35 -4.17 -30.12
C ARG A 225 -6.94 -3.66 -29.87
N ALA A 226 -6.31 -4.00 -28.73
CA ALA A 226 -4.92 -3.62 -28.47
C ALA A 226 -3.97 -4.24 -29.51
N ARG A 227 -4.19 -5.51 -29.88
CA ARG A 227 -3.40 -6.21 -30.91
C ARG A 227 -3.58 -5.64 -32.30
N SER A 228 -4.71 -4.98 -32.58
CA SER A 228 -4.94 -4.33 -33.87
C SER A 228 -4.12 -3.03 -34.04
N ILE A 229 -3.58 -2.47 -32.96
CA ILE A 229 -2.85 -1.18 -32.99
C ILE A 229 -1.39 -1.30 -32.60
N ARG A 230 -1.01 -2.37 -31.88
CA ARG A 230 0.37 -2.59 -31.43
C ARG A 230 0.68 -4.07 -31.16
N PRO A 231 1.95 -4.49 -31.28
CA PRO A 231 2.38 -5.83 -30.89
C PRO A 231 2.23 -6.06 -29.37
N VAL A 232 2.39 -7.33 -28.97
CA VAL A 232 2.41 -7.75 -27.55
C VAL A 232 3.51 -6.99 -26.79
N ARG A 233 3.18 -6.44 -25.62
CA ARG A 233 4.11 -5.73 -24.75
C ARG A 233 4.36 -6.56 -23.49
N ARG A 234 5.44 -7.34 -23.50
CA ARG A 234 5.84 -8.17 -22.37
C ARG A 234 6.78 -7.41 -21.47
N ASP A 235 6.46 -7.36 -20.19
CA ASP A 235 7.29 -6.72 -19.17
C ASP A 235 7.14 -7.43 -17.82
N SER A 236 8.15 -7.26 -16.97
CA SER A 236 8.19 -7.69 -15.58
C SER A 236 8.31 -6.52 -14.61
N ILE A 237 8.63 -5.31 -15.10
CA ILE A 237 8.89 -4.13 -14.27
C ILE A 237 7.57 -3.51 -13.81
N MET A 238 7.48 -3.19 -12.52
CA MET A 238 6.38 -2.45 -11.92
C MET A 238 6.80 -0.98 -11.84
N ASN A 239 6.55 -0.23 -12.92
CA ASN A 239 7.13 1.12 -13.09
C ASN A 239 6.71 2.13 -12.01
N GLY A 240 5.57 1.92 -11.33
CA GLY A 240 5.13 2.78 -10.22
C GLY A 240 4.89 4.23 -10.64
N ALA A 241 4.39 4.45 -11.86
CA ALA A 241 4.24 5.80 -12.38
C ALA A 241 3.23 6.64 -11.59
N ASP A 242 2.15 6.02 -11.09
CA ASP A 242 1.22 6.66 -10.17
C ASP A 242 1.63 6.40 -8.73
N ASP A 243 2.11 5.19 -8.41
CA ASP A 243 2.48 4.71 -7.07
C ASP A 243 4.01 4.46 -6.92
N ASP A 244 4.80 5.45 -6.48
CA ASP A 244 4.44 6.86 -6.27
C ASP A 244 5.31 7.85 -7.06
N GLY A 245 5.62 7.47 -8.30
CA GLY A 245 6.26 8.39 -9.24
C GLY A 245 5.51 9.71 -9.37
N SER A 246 4.17 9.67 -9.31
CA SER A 246 3.31 10.87 -9.40
C SER A 246 3.48 11.81 -8.20
N GLY A 247 3.47 11.29 -6.97
CA GLY A 247 3.70 12.09 -5.77
C GLY A 247 5.12 12.66 -5.73
N THR A 248 6.11 11.85 -6.11
CA THR A 248 7.51 12.29 -6.23
C THR A 248 7.66 13.49 -7.18
N VAL A 249 7.11 13.43 -8.39
CA VAL A 249 7.24 14.55 -9.34
C VAL A 249 6.45 15.78 -8.91
N VAL A 250 5.25 15.61 -8.35
CA VAL A 250 4.46 16.74 -7.82
C VAL A 250 5.18 17.42 -6.66
N MET A 251 5.81 16.65 -5.76
CA MET A 251 6.62 17.20 -4.68
C MET A 251 7.81 18.02 -5.20
N LEU A 252 8.47 17.58 -6.28
CA LEU A 252 9.57 18.32 -6.90
C LEU A 252 9.09 19.66 -7.49
N GLU A 253 7.94 19.68 -8.17
CA GLU A 253 7.34 20.91 -8.71
C GLU A 253 6.97 21.90 -7.59
N ILE A 254 6.40 21.41 -6.50
CA ILE A 254 6.11 22.23 -5.31
C ILE A 254 7.41 22.78 -4.71
N ALA A 255 8.48 21.99 -4.65
CA ALA A 255 9.78 22.43 -4.15
C ALA A 255 10.40 23.52 -5.04
N GLU A 256 10.31 23.39 -6.37
CA GLU A 256 10.75 24.43 -7.30
C GLU A 256 9.99 25.75 -7.07
N GLN A 257 8.68 25.67 -6.84
CA GLN A 257 7.86 26.85 -6.56
C GLN A 257 8.28 27.54 -5.25
N PHE A 258 8.43 26.79 -4.15
CA PHE A 258 8.89 27.34 -2.86
C PHE A 258 10.32 27.86 -2.90
N ALA A 259 11.17 27.40 -3.83
CA ALA A 259 12.50 27.96 -4.02
C ALA A 259 12.45 29.41 -4.52
N ARG A 260 11.37 29.79 -5.21
CA ARG A 260 11.10 31.16 -5.70
C ARG A 260 10.23 31.96 -4.73
N GLU A 261 9.29 31.30 -4.06
CA GLU A 261 8.30 31.92 -3.17
C GLU A 261 8.57 31.54 -1.71
N LYS A 262 9.40 32.35 -1.04
CA LYS A 262 9.74 32.11 0.36
C LYS A 262 8.54 32.36 1.27
N THR A 263 8.39 31.50 2.27
CA THR A 263 7.40 31.62 3.35
C THR A 263 8.07 32.08 4.66
N GLY A 264 7.28 32.34 5.70
CA GLY A 264 7.79 32.69 7.02
C GLY A 264 8.53 31.54 7.68
N ARG A 265 7.93 30.34 7.69
CA ARG A 265 8.54 29.09 8.15
C ARG A 265 9.46 28.46 7.10
N SER A 266 10.32 27.56 7.54
CA SER A 266 11.05 26.69 6.63
C SER A 266 10.13 25.63 6.03
N ILE A 267 10.40 25.21 4.79
CA ILE A 267 9.75 24.05 4.18
C ILE A 267 10.75 22.90 4.15
N ILE A 268 10.31 21.71 4.58
CA ILE A 268 11.10 20.49 4.47
C ILE A 268 10.39 19.52 3.52
N PHE A 269 11.13 19.02 2.53
CA PHE A 269 10.69 17.98 1.62
C PHE A 269 11.34 16.67 2.02
N VAL A 270 10.55 15.61 2.11
CA VAL A 270 11.07 14.28 2.40
C VAL A 270 10.54 13.30 1.35
N SER A 271 11.43 12.85 0.49
CA SER A 271 11.20 11.73 -0.43
C SER A 271 11.51 10.44 0.32
N HIS A 272 10.47 9.71 0.72
CA HIS A 272 10.59 8.49 1.51
C HIS A 272 10.95 7.30 0.63
N GLN A 273 11.82 6.43 1.16
CA GLN A 273 12.16 5.17 0.53
C GLN A 273 11.61 3.99 1.34
N GLY A 274 11.11 2.97 0.67
CA GLY A 274 10.65 1.73 1.30
C GLY A 274 9.28 1.87 1.95
N GLU A 275 8.41 2.72 1.41
CA GLU A 275 6.99 2.78 1.76
C GLU A 275 6.36 1.39 1.54
N GLU A 276 6.61 0.82 0.35
CA GLU A 276 6.03 -0.46 -0.09
C GLU A 276 6.55 -1.63 0.77
N GLY A 277 7.74 -1.45 1.34
CA GLY A 277 8.35 -2.34 2.31
C GLY A 277 7.75 -2.28 3.72
N GLY A 278 6.78 -1.40 3.96
CA GLY A 278 6.14 -1.17 5.25
C GLY A 278 6.58 0.12 5.93
N LEU A 279 6.54 1.25 5.21
CA LEU A 279 6.78 2.60 5.73
C LEU A 279 8.17 2.79 6.33
N LEU A 280 9.17 2.12 5.77
CA LEU A 280 10.51 2.02 6.37
C LEU A 280 11.22 3.37 6.39
N GLY A 281 11.14 4.13 5.31
CA GLY A 281 11.77 5.44 5.17
C GLY A 281 11.17 6.46 6.12
N SER A 282 9.85 6.60 6.15
CA SER A 282 9.20 7.54 7.07
C SER A 282 9.35 7.14 8.53
N ARG A 283 9.30 5.84 8.86
CA ARG A 283 9.62 5.35 10.21
C ARG A 283 11.05 5.70 10.58
N PHE A 284 12.02 5.44 9.70
CA PHE A 284 13.41 5.77 9.96
C PHE A 284 13.61 7.27 10.18
N PHE A 285 12.98 8.11 9.35
CA PHE A 285 13.03 9.57 9.51
C PHE A 285 12.45 10.02 10.85
N THR A 286 11.28 9.52 11.27
CA THR A 286 10.67 9.97 12.52
C THR A 286 11.32 9.36 13.77
N ASP A 287 12.11 8.29 13.64
CA ASP A 287 12.94 7.76 14.71
C ASP A 287 14.35 8.36 14.74
N ASN A 288 14.84 8.88 13.60
CA ASN A 288 16.17 9.48 13.45
C ASN A 288 16.08 10.81 12.65
N PRO A 289 15.42 11.83 13.20
CA PRO A 289 15.01 12.98 12.40
C PRO A 289 16.17 13.95 12.17
N THR A 290 16.29 14.46 10.94
CA THR A 290 17.31 15.46 10.56
C THR A 290 17.06 16.84 11.19
N ILE A 291 15.81 17.09 11.61
CA ILE A 291 15.37 18.28 12.35
C ILE A 291 14.55 17.85 13.57
N PRO A 292 14.47 18.63 14.65
CA PRO A 292 13.61 18.28 15.78
C PRO A 292 12.15 18.11 15.35
N LEU A 293 11.53 16.95 15.60
CA LEU A 293 10.13 16.70 15.21
C LEU A 293 9.15 17.71 15.81
N ALA A 294 9.44 18.20 17.03
CA ALA A 294 8.65 19.23 17.69
C ALA A 294 8.59 20.56 16.93
N ASN A 295 9.50 20.77 15.98
CA ASN A 295 9.53 21.96 15.13
C ASN A 295 8.72 21.77 13.84
N ILE A 296 8.23 20.56 13.54
CA ILE A 296 7.35 20.32 12.39
C ILE A 296 5.92 20.67 12.81
N VAL A 297 5.38 21.78 12.29
CA VAL A 297 4.08 22.32 12.71
C VAL A 297 2.90 21.65 12.00
N ALA A 298 3.14 21.14 10.80
CA ALA A 298 2.20 20.36 10.01
C ALA A 298 2.95 19.58 8.93
N ALA A 299 2.37 18.46 8.50
CA ALA A 299 2.88 17.63 7.42
C ALA A 299 1.79 17.34 6.37
N HIS A 300 2.23 17.23 5.13
CA HIS A 300 1.44 16.74 4.01
C HIS A 300 2.16 15.52 3.45
N ASN A 301 1.42 14.43 3.27
CA ASN A 301 1.86 13.27 2.51
C ASN A 301 0.95 13.12 1.28
N MET A 302 1.54 12.85 0.12
CA MET A 302 0.82 12.47 -1.08
C MET A 302 1.26 11.10 -1.57
N ASP A 303 0.33 10.38 -2.21
CA ASP A 303 0.57 9.05 -2.78
C ASP A 303 -0.50 8.77 -3.84
N MET A 304 -0.10 8.43 -5.07
CA MET A 304 -1.01 8.21 -6.19
C MET A 304 -1.84 9.46 -6.53
N VAL A 305 -1.17 10.47 -7.07
CA VAL A 305 -1.75 11.76 -7.46
C VAL A 305 -1.85 11.98 -8.98
N GLY A 306 -1.72 10.91 -9.77
CA GLY A 306 -1.74 10.93 -11.22
C GLY A 306 -3.00 10.36 -11.89
N LYS A 307 -3.92 9.69 -11.18
CA LYS A 307 -5.11 9.03 -11.79
C LYS A 307 -6.48 9.52 -11.30
N GLY A 308 -6.85 10.74 -11.65
CA GLY A 308 -8.13 11.30 -11.19
C GLY A 308 -9.30 11.29 -12.17
N ARG A 309 -9.25 10.58 -13.30
CA ARG A 309 -10.39 10.56 -14.25
C ARG A 309 -11.56 9.76 -13.68
N ASN A 310 -12.80 10.20 -13.96
CA ASN A 310 -14.02 9.56 -13.45
C ASN A 310 -14.22 8.09 -13.86
N TRP A 311 -13.59 7.67 -14.95
CA TRP A 311 -13.59 6.27 -15.40
C TRP A 311 -12.41 5.46 -14.85
N GLN A 312 -11.40 6.12 -14.26
CA GLN A 312 -10.25 5.48 -13.61
C GLN A 312 -10.51 5.24 -12.11
N VAL A 313 -11.16 6.19 -11.42
CA VAL A 313 -11.40 6.15 -9.97
C VAL A 313 -12.83 6.58 -9.60
N LYS A 314 -13.40 6.05 -8.50
CA LYS A 314 -14.85 6.16 -8.16
C LYS A 314 -15.34 7.60 -8.09
N TYR A 315 -14.56 8.40 -7.36
CA TYR A 315 -14.83 9.80 -7.07
C TYR A 315 -13.98 10.70 -7.95
N GLY A 316 -13.60 10.20 -9.13
CA GLY A 316 -12.79 10.91 -10.08
C GLY A 316 -13.52 12.08 -10.72
N GLY A 317 -12.74 12.97 -11.28
CA GLY A 317 -13.14 14.24 -11.86
C GLY A 317 -11.90 15.12 -11.98
N PRO A 318 -11.92 16.13 -12.86
CA PRO A 318 -10.75 16.97 -13.16
C PRO A 318 -10.22 17.78 -11.97
N ASN A 319 -10.97 17.85 -10.87
CA ASN A 319 -10.63 18.53 -9.63
C ASN A 319 -10.86 17.66 -8.38
N SER A 320 -10.95 16.34 -8.53
CA SER A 320 -11.21 15.44 -7.40
C SER A 320 -9.96 15.20 -6.56
N VAL A 321 -10.10 15.08 -5.24
CA VAL A 321 -9.01 14.62 -4.37
C VAL A 321 -9.59 13.88 -3.18
N GLN A 322 -8.99 12.75 -2.80
CA GLN A 322 -9.37 12.05 -1.58
C GLN A 322 -8.43 12.48 -0.46
N MET A 323 -9.00 12.88 0.68
CA MET A 323 -8.26 13.43 1.81
C MET A 323 -8.55 12.63 3.07
N LEU A 324 -7.49 12.20 3.75
CA LEU A 324 -7.55 11.47 5.01
C LEU A 324 -6.65 12.14 6.06
N GLY A 325 -7.04 12.07 7.34
CA GLY A 325 -6.16 12.41 8.46
C GLY A 325 -6.17 13.86 8.91
N ALA A 326 -6.59 14.81 8.05
CA ALA A 326 -6.48 16.24 8.30
C ALA A 326 -7.06 16.73 9.64
N ARG A 327 -8.08 16.05 10.18
CA ARG A 327 -8.73 16.42 11.45
C ARG A 327 -8.45 15.45 12.61
N ARG A 328 -7.58 14.45 12.42
CA ARG A 328 -7.36 13.39 13.42
C ARG A 328 -6.53 13.83 14.64
N LEU A 329 -5.71 14.87 14.49
CA LEU A 329 -4.95 15.48 15.60
C LEU A 329 -5.33 16.96 15.83
N SER A 330 -5.68 17.68 14.76
CA SER A 330 -5.97 19.10 14.79
C SER A 330 -7.18 19.40 13.93
N ARG A 331 -8.30 19.80 14.55
CA ARG A 331 -9.47 20.29 13.80
C ARG A 331 -9.12 21.56 13.03
N GLU A 332 -8.33 22.44 13.65
CA GLU A 332 -7.87 23.70 13.05
C GLU A 332 -7.11 23.45 11.75
N PHE A 333 -6.22 22.45 11.71
CA PHE A 333 -5.48 22.10 10.50
C PHE A 333 -6.41 21.68 9.34
N GLY A 334 -7.43 20.87 9.61
CA GLY A 334 -8.43 20.53 8.60
C GLY A 334 -9.32 21.70 8.17
N ASP A 335 -9.63 22.61 9.08
CA ASP A 335 -10.40 23.83 8.77
C ASP A 335 -9.58 24.81 7.91
N MET A 336 -8.27 24.89 8.12
CA MET A 336 -7.36 25.66 7.26
C MET A 336 -7.37 25.13 5.81
N ILE A 337 -7.31 23.81 5.62
CA ILE A 337 -7.36 23.20 4.28
C ILE A 337 -8.66 23.54 3.58
N ASP A 338 -9.79 23.40 4.27
CA ASP A 338 -11.11 23.73 3.71
C ASP A 338 -11.24 25.22 3.39
N SER A 339 -10.67 26.09 4.23
CA SER A 339 -10.64 27.54 3.99
C SER A 339 -9.81 27.90 2.76
N VAL A 340 -8.62 27.31 2.59
CA VAL A 340 -7.79 27.50 1.39
C VAL A 340 -8.56 27.04 0.14
N ASN A 341 -9.18 25.87 0.20
CA ASN A 341 -9.96 25.33 -0.92
C ASN A 341 -11.14 26.24 -1.30
N ALA A 342 -11.89 26.74 -0.31
CA ALA A 342 -13.05 27.61 -0.52
C ALA A 342 -12.69 28.97 -1.15
N ASN A 343 -11.45 29.42 -0.97
CA ASN A 343 -10.94 30.68 -1.53
C ASN A 343 -10.07 30.46 -2.79
N SER A 344 -9.90 29.22 -3.24
CA SER A 344 -9.13 28.91 -4.45
C SER A 344 -9.92 29.30 -5.70
N PRO A 345 -9.27 29.85 -6.75
CA PRO A 345 -9.90 30.04 -8.05
C PRO A 345 -10.25 28.71 -8.74
N GLU A 346 -9.62 27.62 -8.31
CA GLU A 346 -9.76 26.27 -8.86
C GLU A 346 -10.07 25.25 -7.75
N PRO A 347 -11.24 25.33 -7.09
CA PRO A 347 -11.52 24.52 -5.92
C PRO A 347 -11.54 23.03 -6.24
N MET A 348 -10.90 22.26 -5.36
CA MET A 348 -10.91 20.80 -5.38
C MET A 348 -12.22 20.26 -4.80
N ALA A 349 -12.76 19.22 -5.44
CA ALA A 349 -13.82 18.38 -4.91
C ALA A 349 -13.20 17.36 -3.92
N ILE A 350 -13.10 17.77 -2.65
CA ILE A 350 -12.46 16.97 -1.60
C ILE A 350 -13.41 15.85 -1.13
N ASP A 351 -13.08 14.61 -1.45
CA ASP A 351 -13.71 13.41 -0.92
C ASP A 351 -13.08 13.00 0.42
N LYS A 352 -13.87 13.11 1.49
CA LYS A 352 -13.49 12.72 2.86
C LYS A 352 -14.11 11.39 3.28
N SER A 353 -14.82 10.71 2.39
CA SER A 353 -15.63 9.53 2.73
C SER A 353 -14.81 8.31 3.15
N TRP A 354 -13.52 8.30 2.83
CA TRP A 354 -12.56 7.29 3.26
C TRP A 354 -11.91 7.60 4.61
N ASP A 355 -12.07 8.82 5.14
CA ASP A 355 -11.50 9.23 6.43
C ASP A 355 -12.39 8.81 7.61
N VAL A 356 -12.87 7.58 7.58
CA VAL A 356 -13.71 6.98 8.62
C VAL A 356 -12.90 6.01 9.49
N PRO A 357 -13.29 5.77 10.75
CA PRO A 357 -12.60 4.84 11.65
C PRO A 357 -12.61 3.41 11.13
N ALA A 358 -13.77 2.97 10.66
CA ALA A 358 -14.00 1.63 10.12
C ALA A 358 -13.77 1.58 8.60
N ASN A 359 -12.59 2.02 8.16
CA ASN A 359 -12.22 1.93 6.75
C ASN A 359 -11.88 0.46 6.39
N PRO A 360 -12.59 -0.17 5.43
CA PRO A 360 -12.42 -1.60 5.12
C PRO A 360 -11.06 -1.92 4.49
N LEU A 361 -10.38 -0.91 3.95
CA LEU A 361 -9.02 -1.01 3.41
C LEU A 361 -7.96 -0.47 4.38
N ASN A 362 -8.37 0.03 5.55
CA ASN A 362 -7.52 0.70 6.53
C ASN A 362 -6.59 1.74 5.89
N ARG A 363 -7.11 2.50 4.92
CA ARG A 363 -6.28 3.31 3.99
C ARG A 363 -5.46 4.38 4.69
N PHE A 364 -5.96 4.97 5.77
CA PHE A 364 -5.19 5.92 6.58
C PHE A 364 -3.86 5.32 7.09
N CYS A 365 -3.77 4.00 7.28
CA CYS A 365 -2.58 3.33 7.79
C CYS A 365 -1.65 2.74 6.71
N ARG A 366 -1.82 3.12 5.44
CA ARG A 366 -1.15 2.51 4.28
C ARG A 366 -0.23 3.47 3.52
N SER A 367 0.23 4.55 4.15
CA SER A 367 1.24 5.44 3.57
C SER A 367 1.96 6.22 4.69
N ASP A 368 2.96 7.01 4.32
CA ASP A 368 3.98 7.56 5.23
C ASP A 368 3.44 8.51 6.32
N GLN A 369 2.26 9.12 6.12
CA GLN A 369 1.62 10.02 7.10
C GLN A 369 1.53 9.41 8.51
N VAL A 370 1.37 8.09 8.61
CA VAL A 370 1.15 7.41 9.89
C VAL A 370 2.31 7.62 10.85
N ASN A 371 3.54 7.65 10.33
CA ASN A 371 4.72 7.77 11.17
C ASN A 371 4.87 9.19 11.76
N TYR A 372 4.26 10.20 11.14
CA TYR A 372 4.18 11.57 11.65
C TYR A 372 3.05 11.74 12.66
N VAL A 373 1.87 11.18 12.37
CA VAL A 373 0.72 11.23 13.29
C VAL A 373 1.05 10.55 14.62
N ARG A 374 1.83 9.47 14.61
CA ARG A 374 2.34 8.79 15.82
C ARG A 374 3.28 9.65 16.68
N LYS A 375 3.75 10.78 16.16
CA LYS A 375 4.65 11.71 16.85
C LYS A 375 3.97 13.07 17.11
N ASP A 376 2.63 13.07 17.13
CA ASP A 376 1.78 14.26 17.37
C ASP A 376 2.00 15.39 16.36
N ILE A 377 2.31 15.06 15.10
CA ILE A 377 2.42 16.04 14.02
C ILE A 377 1.10 16.06 13.23
N PRO A 378 0.35 17.19 13.18
CA PRO A 378 -0.83 17.32 12.34
C PRO A 378 -0.49 16.99 10.89
N THR A 379 -1.12 15.96 10.33
CA THR A 379 -0.76 15.44 9.00
C THR A 379 -2.00 15.21 8.15
N VAL A 380 -1.91 15.58 6.86
CA VAL A 380 -2.92 15.25 5.85
C VAL A 380 -2.33 14.29 4.84
N TYR A 381 -3.12 13.29 4.46
CA TYR A 381 -2.82 12.38 3.36
C TYR A 381 -3.75 12.69 2.19
N MET A 382 -3.19 12.97 1.01
CA MET A 382 -3.95 13.21 -0.22
C MET A 382 -3.60 12.20 -1.31
N SER A 383 -4.61 11.72 -2.02
CA SER A 383 -4.48 10.72 -3.06
C SER A 383 -5.70 10.76 -3.98
N LEU A 384 -5.58 10.30 -5.22
CA LEU A 384 -6.71 10.22 -6.16
C LEU A 384 -7.47 8.89 -6.07
N GLY A 385 -6.97 7.95 -5.26
CA GLY A 385 -7.60 6.65 -5.03
C GLY A 385 -7.04 5.55 -5.93
N TYR A 386 -7.56 4.34 -5.74
CA TYR A 386 -7.07 3.17 -6.47
C TYR A 386 -7.71 3.04 -7.84
N ALA A 387 -6.86 2.81 -8.85
CA ALA A 387 -7.25 2.54 -10.22
C ALA A 387 -6.83 1.11 -10.65
N VAL A 388 -7.19 0.73 -11.88
CA VAL A 388 -6.96 -0.60 -12.48
C VAL A 388 -5.47 -1.02 -12.51
N ASP A 389 -4.55 -0.07 -12.40
CA ASP A 389 -3.12 -0.34 -12.46
C ASP A 389 -2.42 -0.32 -11.09
N TYR A 390 -3.14 -0.12 -9.98
CA TYR A 390 -2.56 -0.09 -8.64
C TYR A 390 -1.78 -1.39 -8.31
N HIS A 391 -0.48 -1.25 -8.00
CA HIS A 391 0.50 -2.34 -7.91
C HIS A 391 0.40 -3.32 -9.09
N GLN A 392 0.41 -2.82 -10.33
CA GLN A 392 0.44 -3.63 -11.55
C GLN A 392 1.59 -3.18 -12.47
N GLN A 393 2.05 -4.05 -13.38
CA GLN A 393 3.01 -3.69 -14.44
C GLN A 393 2.45 -2.61 -15.38
N THR A 394 1.12 -2.41 -15.34
CA THR A 394 0.42 -1.45 -16.17
C THR A 394 0.44 -0.03 -15.59
N ASP A 395 1.07 0.17 -14.43
CA ASP A 395 1.22 1.49 -13.84
C ASP A 395 2.31 2.32 -14.54
N GLU A 396 1.97 2.80 -15.74
CA GLU A 396 2.90 3.45 -16.66
C GLU A 396 2.58 4.94 -16.88
N PRO A 397 3.61 5.77 -17.19
CA PRO A 397 3.49 7.23 -17.27
C PRO A 397 2.44 7.74 -18.27
N GLN A 398 2.13 7.00 -19.34
CA GLN A 398 1.14 7.43 -20.33
C GLN A 398 -0.31 7.40 -19.81
N TYR A 399 -0.57 6.81 -18.64
CA TYR A 399 -1.91 6.76 -18.05
C TYR A 399 -2.15 7.86 -17.02
N ILE A 400 -1.13 8.68 -16.73
CA ILE A 400 -1.20 9.81 -15.82
C ILE A 400 -2.05 10.94 -16.43
N ASP A 401 -2.77 11.63 -15.57
CA ASP A 401 -3.48 12.88 -15.84
C ASP A 401 -2.66 14.05 -15.30
N TYR A 402 -1.69 14.50 -16.11
CA TYR A 402 -0.73 15.53 -15.70
C TYR A 402 -1.41 16.87 -15.38
N ASP A 403 -2.48 17.23 -16.09
CA ASP A 403 -3.21 18.47 -15.82
C ASP A 403 -3.87 18.44 -14.45
N HIS A 404 -4.44 17.29 -14.07
CA HIS A 404 -4.99 17.11 -12.75
C HIS A 404 -3.90 17.05 -11.66
N ALA A 405 -2.81 16.32 -11.90
CA ALA A 405 -1.66 16.28 -10.98
C ALA A 405 -1.10 17.69 -10.71
N ALA A 406 -0.97 18.52 -11.75
CA ALA A 406 -0.54 19.91 -11.62
C ALA A 406 -1.53 20.77 -10.82
N ARG A 407 -2.85 20.57 -11.03
CA ARG A 407 -3.89 21.25 -10.24
C ARG A 407 -3.81 20.87 -8.76
N LEU A 408 -3.65 19.59 -8.46
CA LEU A 408 -3.47 19.12 -7.08
C LEU A 408 -2.16 19.65 -6.47
N GLY A 409 -1.07 19.69 -7.23
CA GLY A 409 0.20 20.30 -6.81
C GLY A 409 0.04 21.77 -6.39
N ARG A 410 -0.69 22.58 -7.16
CA ARG A 410 -1.03 23.97 -6.79
C ARG A 410 -1.85 24.02 -5.51
N PHE A 411 -2.86 23.16 -5.37
CA PHE A 411 -3.67 23.11 -4.15
C PHE A 411 -2.84 22.77 -2.90
N VAL A 412 -1.95 21.77 -3.00
CA VAL A 412 -1.03 21.42 -1.90
C VAL A 412 -0.10 22.59 -1.58
N HIS A 413 0.50 23.21 -2.60
CA HIS A 413 1.33 24.40 -2.43
C HIS A 413 0.60 25.52 -1.66
N ASP A 414 -0.64 25.84 -2.04
CA ASP A 414 -1.41 26.92 -1.42
C ASP A 414 -1.77 26.59 0.04
N VAL A 415 -2.14 25.34 0.33
CA VAL A 415 -2.37 24.85 1.69
C VAL A 415 -1.12 25.04 2.54
N MET A 416 0.03 24.57 2.05
CA MET A 416 1.28 24.60 2.80
C MET A 416 1.83 26.03 2.95
N THR A 417 1.61 26.89 1.96
CA THR A 417 1.91 28.33 2.04
C THR A 417 1.09 29.02 3.13
N ALA A 418 -0.22 28.74 3.18
CA ALA A 418 -1.10 29.31 4.19
C ALA A 418 -0.64 28.94 5.61
N ILE A 419 -0.24 27.68 5.83
CA ILE A 419 0.26 27.23 7.14
C ILE A 419 1.64 27.85 7.44
N ALA A 420 2.54 27.85 6.47
CA ALA A 420 3.90 28.35 6.65
C ALA A 420 3.95 29.84 7.01
N ASN A 421 2.95 30.63 6.61
CA ASN A 421 2.89 32.07 6.86
C ASN A 421 2.03 32.48 8.07
N ARG A 422 1.34 31.56 8.74
CA ARG A 422 0.53 31.90 9.94
C ARG A 422 1.40 32.24 11.15
N PRO A 423 1.01 33.16 12.04
CA PRO A 423 1.80 33.44 13.23
C PRO A 423 1.84 32.24 14.20
N ASN A 424 0.75 31.48 14.30
CA ASN A 424 0.61 30.37 15.23
C ASN A 424 0.56 29.03 14.50
N LYS A 425 1.17 28.00 15.09
CA LYS A 425 1.01 26.59 14.66
C LYS A 425 -0.44 26.11 14.88
N PRO A 426 -0.94 25.17 14.05
CA PRO A 426 -2.27 24.58 14.26
C PRO A 426 -2.40 23.96 15.65
N ALA A 427 -3.49 24.26 16.36
CA ALA A 427 -3.75 23.72 17.68
C ALA A 427 -4.04 22.21 17.60
N ILE A 428 -3.34 21.43 18.41
CA ILE A 428 -3.57 19.99 18.57
C ILE A 428 -4.63 19.79 19.66
N ALA A 429 -5.71 19.09 19.35
CA ALA A 429 -6.79 18.76 20.29
C ALA A 429 -6.60 17.38 20.94
N GLY A 430 -5.51 16.69 20.63
CA GLY A 430 -5.27 15.28 20.95
C GLY A 430 -5.74 14.34 19.84
N PRO A 431 -5.35 13.05 19.88
CA PRO A 431 -5.81 12.07 18.92
C PRO A 431 -7.33 11.90 18.99
N ASP A 432 -7.98 11.90 17.83
CA ASP A 432 -9.39 11.55 17.73
C ASP A 432 -9.62 10.17 18.39
N PRO A 433 -10.61 10.00 19.29
CA PRO A 433 -10.91 8.72 19.93
C PRO A 433 -11.14 7.56 18.96
N THR A 434 -11.45 7.89 17.70
CA THR A 434 -11.71 6.96 16.62
C THR A 434 -10.53 6.79 15.65
N MET A 435 -9.33 7.23 16.05
CA MET A 435 -8.11 7.00 15.29
C MET A 435 -7.87 5.49 15.11
N PRO A 436 -7.72 5.00 13.86
CA PRO A 436 -7.56 3.57 13.62
C PRO A 436 -6.24 3.06 14.17
N THR A 437 -6.25 1.81 14.67
CA THR A 437 -5.03 1.15 15.13
C THR A 437 -4.18 0.70 13.92
N CYS A 438 -3.17 1.48 13.59
CA CYS A 438 -2.19 1.13 12.57
C CYS A 438 -1.19 0.12 13.16
N ASN A 439 -1.28 -1.15 12.77
CA ASN A 439 -0.48 -2.26 13.31
C ASN A 439 0.82 -2.56 12.52
N ARG A 440 1.30 -1.63 11.69
CA ARG A 440 2.54 -1.77 10.90
C ARG A 440 3.68 -0.91 11.47
#